data_AF-A0A078HJ95-F1
#
_entry.id   AF-A0A078HJ95-F1
#
_cell.length_a   1.000
_cell.length_b   1.000
_cell.length_c   1.000
_cell.angle_alpha   90.00
_cell.angle_beta   90.00
_cell.angle_gamma   90.00
#
_symmetry.space_group_name_H-M   'P 1'
#
loop_
_entity.id
_entity.type
_entity.pdbx_description
1 polymer ?
#
loop_
_entity_poly.entity_id
_entity_poly.type
_entity_poly.pdbx_seq_one_letter_code
_entity_poly.pdbx_strand_id
1 'polypeptide(L)'
;MIELLKSHGVLSYGQNGSHFEPKPLPPPIPKKCDWEIDPAELDFSNAAMIGKGSFGEIVKAYWSGTPVAVKRILSSLSDDRLVM
;
A
#
# COMPACT_ATOMS: atom_id res chain seq x y z
N MET A 1 -2.60 13.93 -30.92
CA MET A 1 -3.42 13.64 -29.72
C MET A 1 -4.07 12.26 -29.82
N ILE A 2 -4.89 12.01 -30.84
CA ILE A 2 -5.54 10.70 -31.12
C ILE A 2 -4.58 9.50 -31.26
N GLU A 3 -3.35 9.68 -31.72
CA GLU A 3 -2.35 8.60 -31.84
C GLU A 3 -1.80 8.13 -30.48
N LEU A 4 -1.72 9.04 -29.50
CA LEU A 4 -1.25 8.76 -28.14
C LEU A 4 -2.24 7.90 -27.34
N LEU A 5 -3.54 8.03 -27.63
CA LEU A 5 -4.58 7.21 -26.98
C LEU A 5 -4.60 5.77 -27.51
N LYS A 6 -4.31 5.56 -28.80
CA LYS A 6 -4.31 4.22 -29.40
C LYS A 6 -3.14 3.35 -28.93
N SER A 7 -1.97 3.95 -28.68
CA SER A 7 -0.79 3.22 -28.19
C SER A 7 -0.95 2.67 -26.76
N HIS A 8 -1.90 3.22 -25.98
CA HIS A 8 -2.21 2.79 -24.62
C HIS A 8 -3.50 1.95 -24.52
N GLY A 9 -4.01 1.45 -25.65
CA GLY A 9 -5.16 0.53 -25.67
C GLY A 9 -6.53 1.19 -25.47
N VAL A 10 -6.63 2.52 -25.60
CA VAL A 10 -7.91 3.22 -25.40
C VAL A 10 -8.66 3.34 -26.73
N LEU A 11 -9.76 2.61 -26.87
CA LEU A 11 -10.73 2.78 -27.97
C LEU A 11 -11.67 3.96 -27.65
N SER A 12 -11.68 4.99 -28.50
CA SER A 12 -12.70 6.05 -28.43
C SER A 12 -14.01 5.55 -29.04
N TYR A 13 -14.95 5.11 -28.20
CA TYR A 13 -16.31 4.79 -28.62
C TYR A 13 -17.23 6.01 -28.45
N GLY A 14 -17.89 6.41 -29.55
CA GLY A 14 -19.21 7.04 -29.52
C GLY A 14 -19.26 8.56 -29.37
N GLN A 15 -19.33 9.26 -30.50
CA GLN A 15 -20.20 10.44 -30.59
C GLN A 15 -21.63 9.89 -30.69
N ASN A 16 -22.53 10.32 -29.80
CA ASN A 16 -24.02 10.36 -29.89
C ASN A 16 -24.65 10.04 -28.53
N GLY A 17 -25.52 10.94 -28.07
CA GLY A 17 -25.94 11.05 -26.67
C GLY A 17 -26.79 9.91 -26.10
N SER A 18 -26.56 9.64 -24.83
CA SER A 18 -27.58 9.60 -23.78
C SER A 18 -26.82 9.82 -22.47
N HIS A 19 -27.44 10.45 -21.49
CA HIS A 19 -26.89 10.73 -20.18
C HIS A 19 -26.36 9.44 -19.52
N PHE A 20 -25.08 9.14 -19.73
CA PHE A 20 -24.34 8.10 -19.03
C PHE A 20 -24.22 8.59 -17.60
N GLU A 21 -25.06 8.07 -16.70
CA GLU A 21 -24.70 8.10 -15.29
C GLU A 21 -23.28 7.55 -15.17
N PRO A 22 -22.32 8.30 -14.59
CA PRO A 22 -21.00 7.76 -14.34
C PRO A 22 -21.18 6.67 -13.30
N LYS A 23 -21.37 5.43 -13.75
CA LYS A 23 -21.29 4.24 -12.91
C LYS A 23 -19.98 4.38 -12.15
N PRO A 24 -20.00 4.50 -10.80
CA PRO A 24 -18.77 4.70 -10.05
C PRO A 24 -17.85 3.53 -10.38
N LEU A 25 -16.78 3.82 -11.12
CA LEU A 25 -15.77 2.81 -11.36
C LEU A 25 -15.23 2.45 -9.98
N PRO A 26 -15.16 1.15 -9.63
CA PRO A 26 -14.53 0.77 -8.38
C PRO A 26 -13.11 1.35 -8.37
N PRO A 27 -12.61 1.81 -7.22
CA PRO A 27 -11.25 2.30 -7.13
C PRO A 27 -10.31 1.24 -7.72
N PRO A 28 -9.25 1.64 -8.44
CA PRO A 28 -8.28 0.69 -8.96
C PRO A 28 -7.82 -0.19 -7.81
N ILE A 29 -7.95 -1.51 -7.98
CA ILE A 29 -7.52 -2.48 -6.99
C ILE A 29 -6.05 -2.17 -6.69
N PRO A 30 -5.68 -1.87 -5.44
CA PRO A 30 -4.30 -1.63 -5.10
C PRO A 30 -3.50 -2.85 -5.56
N LYS A 31 -2.64 -2.67 -6.58
CA LYS A 31 -1.72 -3.73 -6.96
C LYS A 31 -0.75 -3.87 -5.81
N LYS A 32 -0.78 -5.04 -5.15
CA LYS A 32 0.23 -5.42 -4.17
C LYS A 32 1.59 -5.16 -4.79
N CYS A 33 2.39 -4.33 -4.15
CA CYS A 33 3.71 -3.99 -4.65
C CYS A 33 4.69 -5.13 -4.30
N ASP A 34 5.72 -5.33 -5.12
CA ASP A 34 6.70 -6.42 -4.93
C ASP A 34 7.47 -6.34 -3.60
N TRP A 35 7.47 -5.17 -2.95
CA TRP A 35 8.11 -4.94 -1.65
C TRP A 35 7.20 -5.28 -0.46
N GLU A 36 5.92 -5.57 -0.69
CA GLU A 36 4.95 -5.84 0.37
C GLU A 36 4.95 -7.33 0.75
N ILE A 37 5.23 -7.60 2.02
CA ILE A 37 5.26 -8.96 2.59
C ILE A 37 3.99 -9.22 3.40
N ASP A 38 3.60 -10.49 3.54
CA ASP A 38 2.54 -10.85 4.48
C ASP A 38 3.07 -10.69 5.92
N PRO A 39 2.42 -9.91 6.80
CA PRO A 39 2.81 -9.77 8.19
C PRO A 39 2.91 -11.10 8.95
N ALA A 40 2.16 -12.13 8.53
CA ALA A 40 2.22 -13.46 9.12
C ALA A 40 3.55 -14.20 8.85
N GLU A 41 4.35 -13.76 7.87
CA GLU A 41 5.68 -14.31 7.58
C GLU A 41 6.76 -13.85 8.59
N LEU A 42 6.46 -12.84 9.41
CA LEU A 42 7.35 -12.38 10.46
C LEU A 42 7.12 -13.17 11.75
N ASP A 43 8.19 -13.82 12.22
CA ASP A 43 8.23 -14.49 13.51
C ASP A 43 8.76 -13.55 14.61
N PHE A 44 7.89 -13.24 15.56
CA PHE A 44 8.18 -12.43 16.75
C PHE A 44 8.33 -13.26 18.04
N SER A 45 8.34 -14.59 17.97
CA SER A 45 8.47 -15.49 19.15
C SER A 45 9.72 -15.20 19.97
N ASN A 46 10.82 -14.88 19.30
CA ASN A 46 12.11 -14.49 19.91
C ASN A 46 12.40 -12.99 19.71
N ALA A 47 11.35 -12.16 19.66
CA ALA A 47 11.53 -10.74 19.44
C ALA A 47 12.23 -10.05 20.62
N ALA A 48 13.13 -9.13 20.31
CA ALA A 48 13.84 -8.33 21.29
C ALA A 48 13.93 -6.87 20.83
N MET A 49 13.65 -5.92 21.71
CA MET A 49 13.84 -4.50 21.41
C MET A 49 15.33 -4.20 21.29
N ILE A 50 15.74 -3.66 20.14
CA ILE A 50 17.14 -3.31 19.85
C ILE A 50 17.34 -1.80 19.72
N GLY A 51 16.27 -1.02 19.69
CA GLY A 51 16.36 0.44 19.71
C GLY A 51 15.00 1.10 19.92
N LYS A 52 15.03 2.34 20.43
CA LYS A 52 13.85 3.18 20.58
C LYS A 52 14.20 4.62 20.23
N GLY A 53 13.41 5.23 19.37
CA GLY A 53 13.49 6.64 19.01
C GLY A 53 12.21 7.40 19.37
N SER A 54 12.14 8.66 18.95
CA SER A 54 10.96 9.49 19.14
C SER A 54 9.74 9.04 18.33
N PHE A 55 9.96 8.41 17.18
CA PHE A 55 8.88 8.04 16.24
C PHE A 55 8.54 6.55 16.23
N GLY A 56 9.30 5.73 16.95
CA GLY A 56 9.17 4.29 16.82
C GLY A 56 10.13 3.50 17.67
N GLU A 57 9.89 2.20 17.67
CA GLU A 57 10.76 1.20 18.26
C GLU A 57 11.28 0.26 17.17
N ILE A 58 12.51 -0.22 17.36
CA ILE A 58 13.14 -1.22 16.51
C ILE A 58 13.18 -2.51 17.30
N VAL A 59 12.57 -3.56 16.75
CA VAL A 59 12.63 -4.92 17.31
C VAL A 59 13.36 -5.85 16.36
N LYS A 60 14.21 -6.71 16.90
CA LYS A 60 14.75 -7.86 16.18
C LYS A 60 13.61 -8.88 16.01
N ALA A 61 13.43 -9.40 14.81
CA ALA A 61 12.51 -10.49 14.49
C ALA A 61 13.15 -11.42 13.45
N TYR A 62 12.43 -12.45 13.01
CA TYR A 62 12.87 -13.34 11.94
C TYR A 62 11.88 -13.31 10.79
N TRP A 63 12.38 -13.13 9.56
CA TRP A 63 11.60 -13.26 8.33
C TRP A 63 12.17 -14.41 7.52
N SER A 64 11.37 -15.48 7.33
CA SER A 64 11.82 -16.73 6.69
C SER A 64 13.16 -17.25 7.27
N GLY A 65 13.30 -17.22 8.59
CA GLY A 65 14.52 -17.63 9.30
C GLY A 65 15.69 -16.63 9.26
N THR A 66 15.57 -15.55 8.50
CA THR A 66 16.58 -14.49 8.43
C THR A 66 16.34 -13.46 9.52
N PRO A 67 17.32 -13.13 10.39
CA PRO A 67 17.15 -12.09 11.38
C PRO A 67 17.03 -10.72 10.72
N VAL A 68 15.99 -9.98 11.08
CA VAL A 68 15.68 -8.65 10.53
C VAL A 68 15.43 -7.63 11.65
N ALA A 69 15.60 -6.36 11.33
CA ALA A 69 15.20 -5.25 12.19
C ALA A 69 13.85 -4.69 11.70
N VAL A 70 12.82 -4.77 12.54
CA VAL A 70 11.48 -4.27 12.25
C VAL A 70 11.29 -2.94 12.95
N LYS A 71 11.02 -1.87 12.18
CA LYS A 71 10.69 -0.55 12.71
C LYS A 71 9.18 -0.41 12.87
N ARG A 72 8.72 -0.31 14.12
CA ARG A 72 7.31 -0.09 14.46
C ARG A 72 7.10 1.39 14.72
N ILE A 73 6.01 1.94 14.17
CA ILE A 73 5.58 3.31 14.45
C ILE A 73 4.85 3.32 15.79
N LEU A 74 5.11 4.34 16.62
CA LEU A 74 4.39 4.49 17.89
C LEU A 74 2.91 4.72 17.65
N SER A 75 2.03 4.06 18.41
CA SER A 75 0.58 4.23 18.31
C SER A 75 0.12 5.67 18.56
N SER A 76 0.89 6.46 19.32
CA SER A 76 0.65 7.89 19.51
C SER A 76 0.80 8.72 18.23
N LEU A 77 1.41 8.17 17.18
CA LEU A 77 1.58 8.80 15.87
C LEU A 77 0.61 8.25 14.83
N SER A 78 -0.11 7.15 15.11
CA SER A 78 -1.08 6.59 14.17
C SER A 78 -2.45 7.26 14.21
N ASP A 79 -2.64 8.26 15.07
CA ASP A 79 -3.87 9.06 15.17
C ASP A 79 -3.88 10.19 14.12
N ASP A 80 -3.68 9.83 12.85
CA ASP A 80 -3.87 10.75 11.72
C ASP A 80 -5.37 10.88 11.38
N ARG A 81 -6.24 11.07 12.37
CA ARG A 81 -7.71 11.25 12.18
C ARG A 81 -8.08 12.62 11.58
N LEU A 82 -7.13 13.32 10.97
CA LEU A 82 -7.28 14.70 10.48
C LEU A 82 -6.87 14.82 9.00
N VAL A 83 -7.45 13.97 8.15
CA VAL A 83 -7.58 14.22 6.70
C VAL A 83 -9.02 13.92 6.29
N MET A 84 -9.86 14.96 6.33
CA MET A 84 -11.13 15.07 5.59
C MET A 84 -10.97 16.18 4.55
#